data_AF-A0A0E0BER5-F1
#
_entry.id   AF-A0A0E0BER5-F1
#
_cell.length_a   1.000
_cell.length_b   1.000
_cell.length_c   1.000
_cell.angle_alpha   90.00
_cell.angle_beta   90.00
_cell.angle_gamma   90.00
#
_symmetry.space_group_name_H-M   'P 1'
#
loop_
_entity.id
_entity.type
_entity.pdbx_description
1 polymer ?
#
loop_
_entity_poly.entity_id
_entity_poly.type
_entity_poly.pdbx_seq_one_letter_code
_entity_poly.pdbx_strand_id
1 'polypeptide(L)'
;MKHWFDRNMYLEATVHVTDIEDHQKLSKDVDFHDMKLLRPAEEFRVTFRNHSQSFQKQTKTEYISTFGHSHFLLPDLLPNLNRVIVLDDDLIVQKDLSSLWNLNMGGRVVGAIQFCEVKLGQLKAYTEERNFDTDSCVWLSGLNVVEVKKWRDLHITSRYSQLLQKLQKDGVISFPLQVLPISLLVFQDLIYPLEDSWVQSGLGHDYGVSRIDIKKSATLHYNGVMKPWLDLGIHDYKDYWRKYMTSGEIFMTECNIH
;
A
#
# COMPACT_ATOMS: atom_id res chain seq x y z
N MET A 1 11.56 -13.73 9.23
CA MET A 1 11.42 -13.89 7.77
C MET A 1 12.58 -14.63 7.11
N LYS A 2 13.86 -14.26 7.32
CA LYS A 2 15.03 -14.95 6.73
C LYS A 2 14.93 -16.50 6.79
N HIS A 3 14.71 -17.05 7.99
CA HIS A 3 14.53 -18.49 8.20
C HIS A 3 13.39 -19.15 7.40
N TRP A 4 12.29 -18.42 7.15
CA TRP A 4 11.18 -18.93 6.34
C TRP A 4 11.62 -19.12 4.88
N PHE A 5 12.30 -18.12 4.32
CA PHE A 5 12.84 -18.18 2.96
C PHE A 5 14.01 -19.16 2.82
N ASP A 6 14.77 -19.42 3.89
CA ASP A 6 15.83 -20.43 3.86
C ASP A 6 15.27 -21.88 3.81
N ARG A 7 14.05 -22.09 4.33
CA ARG A 7 13.44 -23.43 4.46
C ARG A 7 12.52 -23.82 3.30
N ASN A 8 12.12 -22.87 2.48
CA ASN A 8 11.14 -23.09 1.41
C ASN A 8 11.82 -23.01 0.03
N MET A 9 11.34 -23.79 -0.94
CA MET A 9 11.84 -23.71 -2.32
C MET A 9 11.04 -22.71 -3.14
N TYR A 10 11.74 -21.86 -3.89
CA TYR A 10 11.15 -20.82 -4.74
C TYR A 10 11.44 -21.05 -6.22
N LEU A 11 11.54 -22.32 -6.61
CA LEU A 11 11.93 -22.74 -7.96
C LEU A 11 13.26 -22.08 -8.36
N GLU A 12 13.25 -21.28 -9.43
CA GLU A 12 14.41 -20.58 -9.98
C GLU A 12 14.52 -19.14 -9.47
N ALA A 13 13.64 -18.69 -8.56
CA ALA A 13 13.66 -17.32 -8.07
C ALA A 13 14.86 -17.06 -7.16
N THR A 14 15.55 -15.94 -7.40
CA THR A 14 16.54 -15.42 -6.45
C THR A 14 15.82 -14.60 -5.38
N VAL A 15 15.93 -15.04 -4.14
CA VAL A 15 15.32 -14.37 -2.99
C VAL A 15 16.41 -13.65 -2.20
N HIS A 16 16.19 -12.36 -1.92
CA HIS A 16 17.03 -11.59 -1.02
C HIS A 16 16.17 -10.99 0.08
N VAL A 17 16.51 -11.32 1.34
CA VAL A 17 15.80 -10.84 2.52
C VAL A 17 16.75 -9.92 3.28
N THR A 18 16.38 -8.63 3.35
CA THR A 18 17.15 -7.60 4.05
C THR A 18 16.32 -7.01 5.18
N ASP A 19 16.97 -6.65 6.28
CA ASP A 19 16.35 -5.87 7.34
C ASP A 19 16.62 -4.38 7.04
N ILE A 20 15.59 -3.54 7.09
CA ILE A 20 15.72 -2.10 6.77
C ILE A 20 16.76 -1.43 7.69
N GLU A 21 16.86 -1.89 8.93
CA GLU A 21 17.76 -1.39 9.98
C GLU A 21 19.24 -1.61 9.63
N ASP A 22 19.56 -2.62 8.81
CA ASP A 22 20.95 -2.94 8.41
C ASP A 22 21.54 -1.88 7.46
N HIS A 23 20.71 -1.02 6.87
CA HIS A 23 21.15 0.02 5.95
C HIS A 23 21.66 1.26 6.71
N GLN A 24 22.94 1.22 7.11
CA GLN A 24 23.62 2.24 7.93
C GLN A 24 23.49 3.71 7.47
N LYS A 25 23.28 3.98 6.17
CA LYS A 25 23.02 5.36 5.69
C LYS A 25 21.70 5.93 6.24
N LEU A 26 20.69 5.08 6.43
CA LEU A 26 19.41 5.46 7.01
C LEU A 26 19.55 5.74 8.52
N SER A 27 20.45 5.03 9.21
CA SER A 27 20.67 5.22 10.67
C SER A 27 21.22 6.59 11.10
N LYS A 28 21.70 7.42 10.15
CA LYS A 28 22.25 8.76 10.45
C LYS A 28 21.24 9.90 10.27
N ASP A 29 20.24 9.71 9.41
CA ASP A 29 19.20 10.71 9.11
C ASP A 29 17.86 10.41 9.80
N VAL A 30 17.68 9.19 10.31
CA VAL A 30 16.47 8.72 11.00
C VAL A 30 16.72 8.82 12.51
N ASP A 31 16.16 9.84 13.15
CA ASP A 31 16.26 10.01 14.60
C ASP A 31 15.50 8.87 15.30
N PHE A 32 15.85 8.52 16.53
CA PHE A 32 15.34 7.32 17.24
C PHE A 32 13.80 7.33 17.46
N HIS A 33 13.14 8.46 17.21
CA HIS A 33 11.68 8.62 17.18
C HIS A 33 11.01 8.17 15.87
N ASP A 34 11.76 8.06 14.77
CA ASP A 34 11.26 7.66 13.45
C ASP A 34 11.19 6.12 13.27
N MET A 35 11.77 5.31 14.17
CA MET A 35 11.66 3.84 14.06
C MET A 35 10.23 3.32 14.18
N LYS A 36 9.31 4.06 14.85
CA LYS A 36 7.88 3.73 14.89
C LYS A 36 7.18 3.88 13.53
N LEU A 37 7.86 4.50 12.55
CA LEU A 37 7.32 4.84 11.24
C LEU A 37 7.65 3.82 10.15
N LEU A 38 8.51 2.83 10.41
CA LEU A 38 8.93 1.83 9.43
C LEU A 38 7.84 0.81 9.02
N ARG A 39 6.56 1.11 9.23
CA ARG A 39 5.47 0.27 8.73
C ARG A 39 5.51 0.22 7.19
N PRO A 40 5.35 -0.97 6.56
CA PRO A 40 5.27 -1.11 5.11
C PRO A 40 4.04 -0.40 4.55
N ALA A 41 2.88 -1.03 4.53
CA ALA A 41 1.63 -0.40 4.15
C ALA A 41 0.97 0.23 5.38
N GLU A 42 0.34 1.39 5.18
CA GLU A 42 -0.52 2.01 6.19
C GLU A 42 -1.97 1.97 5.72
N GLU A 43 -2.85 1.48 6.58
CA GLU A 43 -4.28 1.41 6.32
C GLU A 43 -5.02 2.48 7.11
N PHE A 44 -5.82 3.26 6.38
CA PHE A 44 -6.59 4.36 6.92
C PHE A 44 -8.07 4.12 6.71
N ARG A 45 -8.85 4.39 7.75
CA ARG A 45 -10.31 4.42 7.67
C ARG A 45 -10.79 5.86 7.53
N VAL A 46 -11.32 6.20 6.37
CA VAL A 46 -11.79 7.55 6.05
C VAL A 46 -13.31 7.57 6.02
N THR A 47 -13.90 8.37 6.91
CA THR A 47 -15.36 8.54 6.96
C THR A 47 -15.74 9.93 6.50
N PHE A 48 -16.61 10.02 5.52
CA PHE A 48 -17.09 11.28 4.95
C PHE A 48 -18.61 11.27 4.79
N ARG A 49 -19.19 12.46 4.67
CA ARG A 49 -20.64 12.60 4.45
C ARG A 49 -20.98 12.30 3.00
N ASN A 50 -21.94 11.41 2.79
CA ASN A 50 -22.45 11.08 1.47
C ASN A 50 -23.61 12.02 1.11
N HIS A 51 -23.35 13.00 0.23
CA HIS A 51 -24.35 13.99 -0.17
C HIS A 51 -25.39 13.45 -1.18
N SER A 52 -25.22 12.22 -1.70
CA SER A 52 -26.09 11.64 -2.74
C SER A 52 -27.16 10.67 -2.22
N GLN A 53 -27.26 10.42 -0.90
CA GLN A 53 -28.23 9.48 -0.31
C GLN A 53 -29.14 10.12 0.75
N SER A 54 -30.35 9.57 0.90
CA SER A 54 -31.36 10.04 1.85
C SER A 54 -30.89 9.94 3.31
N PHE A 55 -31.51 10.76 4.18
CA PHE A 55 -31.12 11.12 5.54
C PHE A 55 -30.69 9.98 6.52
N GLN A 56 -30.90 8.71 6.20
CA GLN A 56 -30.55 7.57 7.07
C GLN A 56 -29.22 6.87 6.73
N LYS A 57 -28.55 7.19 5.61
CA LYS A 57 -27.20 6.69 5.23
C LYS A 57 -26.24 7.84 4.87
N GLN A 58 -26.12 8.81 5.78
CA GLN A 58 -25.36 10.04 5.51
C GLN A 58 -23.84 9.90 5.62
N THR A 59 -23.30 8.78 6.07
CA THR A 59 -21.85 8.57 6.21
C THR A 59 -21.40 7.36 5.41
N LYS A 60 -20.35 7.54 4.61
CA LYS A 60 -19.66 6.49 3.87
C LYS A 60 -18.26 6.34 4.48
N THR A 61 -17.85 5.10 4.73
CA THR A 61 -16.55 4.79 5.32
C THR A 61 -15.78 3.92 4.34
N GLU A 62 -14.61 4.38 3.95
CA GLU A 62 -13.71 3.70 3.02
C GLU A 62 -12.39 3.34 3.71
N TYR A 63 -11.76 2.28 3.21
CA TYR A 63 -10.43 1.86 3.64
C TYR A 63 -9.41 2.17 2.54
N ILE A 64 -8.38 2.93 2.89
CA ILE A 64 -7.32 3.36 1.98
C ILE A 64 -6.02 2.73 2.47
N SER A 65 -5.38 1.94 1.62
CA SER A 65 -4.01 1.47 1.81
C SER A 65 -3.06 2.40 1.07
N THR A 66 -2.02 2.89 1.74
CA THR A 66 -0.98 3.72 1.12
C THR A 66 0.40 3.22 1.49
N PHE A 67 1.40 3.65 0.72
CA PHE A 67 2.80 3.52 1.13
C PHE A 67 3.01 4.15 2.52
N GLY A 68 3.42 3.32 3.47
CA GLY A 68 4.00 3.75 4.74
C GLY A 68 5.45 4.20 4.58
N HIS A 69 6.06 4.66 5.67
CA HIS A 69 7.34 5.37 5.57
C HIS A 69 8.49 4.50 5.05
N SER A 70 8.46 3.18 5.31
CA SER A 70 9.51 2.28 4.80
C SER A 70 9.54 2.21 3.27
N HIS A 71 8.39 2.33 2.59
CA HIS A 71 8.34 2.42 1.14
C HIS A 71 9.03 3.67 0.59
N PHE A 72 9.03 4.77 1.36
CA PHE A 72 9.77 5.97 0.97
C PHE A 72 11.28 5.81 1.00
N LEU A 73 11.78 4.71 1.56
CA LEU A 73 13.20 4.34 1.58
C LEU A 73 13.58 3.47 0.37
N LEU A 74 12.64 3.02 -0.47
CA LEU A 74 12.93 2.21 -1.65
C LEU A 74 14.08 2.74 -2.52
N PRO A 75 14.20 4.06 -2.78
CA PRO A 75 15.33 4.60 -3.54
C PRO A 75 16.70 4.35 -2.93
N ASP A 76 16.78 4.36 -1.60
CA ASP A 76 18.00 4.20 -0.81
C ASP A 76 18.32 2.72 -0.53
N LEU A 77 17.28 1.90 -0.35
CA LEU A 77 17.38 0.45 -0.19
C LEU A 77 17.80 -0.23 -1.49
N LEU A 78 17.35 0.28 -2.63
CA LEU A 78 17.55 -0.31 -3.96
C LEU A 78 18.22 0.67 -4.94
N PRO A 79 19.44 1.17 -4.61
CA PRO A 79 20.09 2.25 -5.37
C PRO A 79 20.45 1.84 -6.80
N ASN A 80 20.69 0.55 -7.03
CA ASN A 80 21.11 0.00 -8.31
C ASN A 80 19.93 -0.42 -9.20
N LEU A 81 18.70 -0.36 -8.70
CA LEU A 81 17.50 -0.71 -9.46
C LEU A 81 16.85 0.55 -10.04
N ASN A 82 16.37 0.44 -11.28
CA ASN A 82 15.66 1.52 -11.97
C ASN A 82 14.15 1.43 -11.80
N ARG A 83 13.62 0.21 -11.66
CA ARG A 83 12.21 -0.13 -11.58
C ARG A 83 12.01 -1.30 -10.63
N VAL A 84 10.90 -1.31 -9.91
CA VAL A 84 10.46 -2.43 -9.08
C VAL A 84 8.95 -2.61 -9.18
N ILE A 85 8.46 -3.82 -8.90
CA ILE A 85 7.04 -4.07 -8.62
C ILE A 85 6.95 -4.32 -7.13
N VAL A 86 6.21 -3.48 -6.42
CA VAL A 86 5.95 -3.60 -4.98
C VAL A 86 4.66 -4.36 -4.79
N LEU A 87 4.70 -5.37 -3.92
CA LEU A 87 3.55 -6.17 -3.52
C LEU A 87 3.40 -6.07 -2.00
N ASP A 88 2.21 -5.69 -1.52
CA ASP A 88 1.90 -5.71 -0.09
C ASP A 88 1.80 -7.18 0.40
N ASP A 89 1.96 -7.38 1.71
CA ASP A 89 2.05 -8.70 2.34
C ASP A 89 0.71 -9.43 2.47
N ASP A 90 -0.39 -8.73 2.24
CA ASP A 90 -1.77 -9.19 2.32
C ASP A 90 -2.43 -9.32 0.94
N LEU A 91 -1.63 -9.69 -0.07
CA LEU A 91 -2.06 -9.85 -1.45
C LEU A 91 -1.82 -11.26 -1.99
N ILE A 92 -2.75 -11.73 -2.83
CA ILE A 92 -2.61 -12.94 -3.63
C ILE A 92 -2.38 -12.57 -5.09
N VAL A 93 -1.34 -13.13 -5.70
CA VAL A 93 -1.11 -13.07 -7.16
C VAL A 93 -1.76 -14.29 -7.83
N GLN A 94 -2.72 -14.04 -8.72
CA GLN A 94 -3.46 -15.08 -9.46
C GLN A 94 -2.98 -15.24 -10.91
N LYS A 95 -2.38 -14.21 -11.48
CA LYS A 95 -1.97 -14.15 -12.90
C LYS A 95 -0.55 -13.62 -13.03
N ASP A 96 0.06 -13.91 -14.17
CA ASP A 96 1.38 -13.39 -14.52
C ASP A 96 1.40 -11.86 -14.52
N LEU A 97 2.40 -11.29 -13.84
CA LEU A 97 2.60 -9.84 -13.72
C LEU A 97 3.67 -9.33 -14.69
N SER A 98 4.27 -10.19 -15.52
CA SER A 98 5.46 -9.85 -16.30
C SER A 98 5.22 -8.72 -17.29
N SER A 99 4.00 -8.57 -17.80
CA SER A 99 3.67 -7.46 -18.71
C SER A 99 3.70 -6.08 -18.02
N LEU A 100 3.50 -6.00 -16.70
CA LEU A 100 3.68 -4.75 -15.94
C LEU A 100 5.13 -4.25 -16.00
N TRP A 101 6.10 -5.15 -16.13
CA TRP A 101 7.51 -4.78 -16.21
C TRP A 101 7.82 -3.90 -17.42
N ASN A 102 7.08 -4.06 -18.52
CA ASN A 102 7.26 -3.29 -19.76
C ASN A 102 6.21 -2.18 -19.93
N LEU A 103 5.40 -1.91 -18.90
CA LEU A 103 4.38 -0.87 -18.94
C LEU A 103 5.01 0.50 -19.20
N ASN A 104 4.48 1.22 -20.19
CA ASN A 104 4.82 2.62 -20.45
C ASN A 104 3.93 3.53 -19.61
N MET A 105 4.50 4.07 -18.53
CA MET A 105 3.78 4.96 -17.62
C MET A 105 3.83 6.44 -18.01
N GLY A 106 4.25 6.78 -19.23
CA GLY A 106 4.18 8.17 -19.75
C GLY A 106 4.96 9.18 -18.91
N GLY A 107 6.09 8.78 -18.34
CA GLY A 107 6.91 9.63 -17.48
C GLY A 107 6.47 9.68 -16.01
N ARG A 108 5.31 9.10 -15.66
CA ARG A 108 4.87 8.95 -14.26
C ARG A 108 5.81 8.02 -13.48
N VAL A 109 5.75 8.12 -12.15
CA VAL A 109 6.67 7.45 -11.22
C VAL A 109 6.06 6.17 -10.66
N VAL A 110 4.77 6.19 -10.33
CA VAL A 110 4.08 5.04 -9.72
C VAL A 110 2.87 4.65 -10.57
N GLY A 111 2.82 3.40 -10.99
CA GLY A 111 1.62 2.76 -11.51
C GLY A 111 0.83 2.18 -10.35
N ALA A 112 -0.42 2.61 -10.16
CA ALA A 112 -1.28 2.17 -9.07
C ALA A 112 -2.76 2.16 -9.47
N ILE A 113 -3.59 1.45 -8.71
CA ILE A 113 -5.05 1.61 -8.81
C ILE A 113 -5.45 2.99 -8.31
N GLN A 114 -6.25 3.69 -9.11
CA GLN A 114 -6.95 4.89 -8.67
C GLN A 114 -8.26 4.51 -7.99
N PHE A 115 -8.51 5.10 -6.83
CA PHE A 115 -9.70 4.85 -6.03
C PHE A 115 -10.51 6.14 -5.91
N CYS A 116 -11.49 6.30 -6.80
CA CYS A 116 -12.24 7.54 -6.94
C CYS A 116 -13.41 7.70 -5.96
N GLU A 117 -13.68 6.69 -5.14
CA GLU A 117 -14.63 6.80 -4.01
C GLU A 117 -14.14 7.78 -2.95
N VAL A 118 -12.83 8.05 -2.92
CA VAL A 118 -12.23 9.12 -2.12
C VAL A 118 -11.48 10.08 -3.03
N LYS A 119 -11.77 11.37 -2.86
CA LYS A 119 -11.10 12.48 -3.52
C LYS A 119 -10.14 13.19 -2.56
N LEU A 120 -9.04 13.72 -3.09
CA LEU A 120 -8.07 14.46 -2.28
C LEU A 120 -8.71 15.65 -1.54
N GLY A 121 -9.71 16.30 -2.13
CA GLY A 121 -10.45 17.39 -1.49
C GLY A 121 -11.11 17.00 -0.16
N GLN A 122 -11.50 15.73 0.00
CA GLN A 122 -12.08 15.22 1.25
C GLN A 122 -11.04 15.08 2.36
N LEU A 123 -9.75 15.04 2.02
CA LEU A 123 -8.63 14.97 2.97
C LEU A 123 -8.04 16.34 3.31
N LYS A 124 -8.56 17.43 2.73
CA LYS A 124 -8.04 18.80 2.89
C LYS A 124 -7.97 19.29 4.35
N ALA A 125 -8.82 18.75 5.22
CA ALA A 125 -8.82 19.09 6.65
C ALA A 125 -7.60 18.54 7.41
N TYR A 126 -6.91 17.54 6.84
CA TYR A 126 -5.80 16.82 7.46
C TYR A 126 -4.43 17.21 6.87
N THR A 127 -4.39 18.23 6.01
CA THR A 127 -3.14 18.73 5.43
C THR A 127 -3.15 20.25 5.35
N GLU A 128 -2.00 20.85 5.61
CA GLU A 128 -1.78 22.29 5.41
C GLU A 128 -1.50 22.64 3.95
N GLU A 129 -1.16 21.65 3.12
CA GLU A 129 -0.96 21.84 1.69
C GLU A 129 -2.25 22.38 1.06
N ARG A 130 -2.13 23.49 0.34
CA ARG A 130 -3.28 24.15 -0.30
C ARG A 130 -3.28 24.03 -1.82
N ASN A 131 -2.15 23.67 -2.42
CA ASN A 131 -1.97 23.62 -3.85
C ASN A 131 -2.05 22.18 -4.38
N PHE A 132 -3.27 21.65 -4.43
CA PHE A 132 -3.54 20.34 -5.01
C PHE A 132 -4.92 20.32 -5.66
N ASP A 133 -5.08 19.45 -6.66
CA ASP A 133 -6.39 19.23 -7.29
C ASP A 133 -7.32 18.47 -6.32
N THR A 134 -8.39 19.15 -5.90
CA THR A 134 -9.35 18.58 -4.95
C THR A 134 -10.20 17.46 -5.56
N ASP A 135 -10.32 17.40 -6.89
CA ASP A 135 -11.16 16.43 -7.60
C ASP A 135 -10.38 15.17 -8.03
N SER A 136 -9.07 15.16 -7.82
CA SER A 136 -8.21 14.01 -8.06
C SER A 136 -8.56 12.83 -7.14
N CYS A 137 -8.60 11.64 -7.72
CA CYS A 137 -8.79 10.39 -6.98
C CYS A 137 -7.56 10.07 -6.13
N VAL A 138 -7.76 9.43 -4.98
CA VAL A 138 -6.63 8.83 -4.26
C VAL A 138 -6.12 7.59 -5.04
N TRP A 139 -4.96 7.08 -4.67
CA TRP A 139 -4.42 5.84 -5.21
C TRP A 139 -4.12 4.88 -4.08
N LEU A 140 -4.11 3.57 -4.37
CA LEU A 140 -3.92 2.52 -3.38
C LEU A 140 -2.54 1.85 -3.50
N SER A 141 -1.94 1.54 -2.36
CA SER A 141 -0.87 0.52 -2.30
C SER A 141 -1.44 -0.89 -2.50
N GLY A 142 -0.58 -1.87 -2.70
CA GLY A 142 -0.95 -3.28 -2.83
C GLY A 142 -0.19 -3.93 -3.98
N LEU A 143 -0.41 -3.43 -5.19
CA LEU A 143 0.38 -3.73 -6.37
C LEU A 143 0.76 -2.41 -7.02
N ASN A 144 2.05 -2.08 -6.98
CA ASN A 144 2.53 -0.81 -7.50
C ASN A 144 3.75 -1.02 -8.40
N VAL A 145 3.73 -0.44 -9.60
CA VAL A 145 4.91 -0.39 -10.48
C VAL A 145 5.65 0.90 -10.20
N VAL A 146 6.89 0.83 -9.70
CA VAL A 146 7.62 2.00 -9.22
C VAL A 146 8.88 2.23 -10.04
N GLU A 147 9.00 3.41 -10.64
CA GLU A 147 10.20 3.87 -11.35
C GLU A 147 11.19 4.49 -10.36
N VAL A 148 11.89 3.63 -9.62
CA VAL A 148 12.82 4.02 -8.55
C VAL A 148 13.87 5.04 -9.02
N LYS A 149 14.35 4.94 -10.27
CA LYS A 149 15.28 5.94 -10.83
C LYS A 149 14.62 7.32 -10.92
N LYS A 150 13.41 7.42 -11.48
CA LYS A 150 12.70 8.71 -11.59
C LYS A 150 12.34 9.26 -10.21
N TRP A 151 11.99 8.38 -9.27
CA TRP A 151 11.76 8.76 -7.88
C TRP A 151 12.97 9.48 -7.29
N ARG A 152 14.19 8.96 -7.50
CA ARG A 152 15.45 9.63 -7.13
C ARG A 152 15.63 10.95 -7.84
N ASP A 153 15.51 10.95 -9.17
CA ASP A 153 15.72 12.14 -10.01
C ASP A 153 14.80 13.31 -9.61
N LEU A 154 13.58 12.99 -9.17
CA LEU A 154 12.58 13.96 -8.70
C LEU A 154 12.63 14.26 -7.20
N HIS A 155 13.57 13.68 -6.45
CA HIS A 155 13.79 13.93 -5.02
C HIS A 155 12.52 13.73 -4.15
N ILE A 156 11.69 12.74 -4.51
CA ILE A 156 10.37 12.53 -3.87
C ILE A 156 10.53 12.19 -2.38
N THR A 157 11.50 11.34 -2.01
CA THR A 157 11.77 11.00 -0.61
C THR A 157 12.12 12.25 0.20
N SER A 158 12.97 13.13 -0.33
CA SER A 158 13.32 14.38 0.34
C SER A 158 12.10 15.30 0.52
N ARG A 159 11.23 15.40 -0.50
CA ARG A 159 9.97 16.17 -0.40
C ARG A 159 9.05 15.59 0.67
N TYR A 160 8.90 14.26 0.71
CA TYR A 160 8.12 13.57 1.73
C TYR A 160 8.65 13.86 3.14
N SER A 161 9.95 13.70 3.38
CA SER A 161 10.59 13.97 4.68
C SER A 161 10.42 15.44 5.10
N GLN A 162 10.54 16.38 4.17
CA GLN A 162 10.33 17.81 4.46
C GLN A 162 8.89 18.11 4.91
N LEU A 163 7.89 17.49 4.27
CA LEU A 163 6.49 17.66 4.66
C LEU A 163 6.24 17.05 6.05
N LEU A 164 6.81 15.88 6.32
CA LEU A 164 6.69 15.22 7.61
C LEU A 164 7.31 16.03 8.76
N GLN A 165 8.51 16.59 8.53
CA GLN A 165 9.20 17.44 9.51
C GLN A 165 8.42 18.71 9.86
N LYS A 166 7.65 19.28 8.91
CA LYS A 166 6.77 20.42 9.21
C LYS A 166 5.69 20.01 10.22
N LEU A 167 5.04 18.87 10.01
CA LEU A 167 4.01 18.37 10.93
C LEU A 167 4.53 18.10 12.35
N GLN A 168 5.75 17.58 12.46
CA GLN A 168 6.35 17.26 13.77
C GLN A 168 6.65 18.52 14.59
N LYS A 169 7.07 19.61 13.95
CA LYS A 169 7.42 20.87 14.64
C LYS A 169 6.23 21.56 15.29
N ASP A 170 5.02 21.29 14.80
CA ASP A 170 3.78 21.90 15.32
C ASP A 170 3.16 21.14 16.50
N GLY A 171 3.83 20.07 16.99
CA GLY A 171 3.51 19.42 18.25
C GLY A 171 2.17 18.65 18.29
N VAL A 172 1.61 18.28 17.14
CA VAL A 172 0.22 17.79 17.08
C VAL A 172 0.10 16.27 17.30
N ILE A 173 -0.76 15.92 18.26
CA ILE A 173 -1.18 14.57 18.72
C ILE A 173 -1.89 13.72 17.64
N SER A 174 -1.93 14.15 16.38
CA SER A 174 -2.65 13.47 15.27
C SER A 174 -1.74 13.01 14.12
N PHE A 175 -0.46 12.78 14.41
CA PHE A 175 0.57 12.37 13.45
C PHE A 175 0.13 11.31 12.42
N PRO A 176 -0.51 10.18 12.80
CA PRO A 176 -0.89 9.16 11.80
C PRO A 176 -1.90 9.68 10.76
N LEU A 177 -2.91 10.45 11.18
CA LEU A 177 -3.97 10.91 10.28
C LEU A 177 -3.49 11.92 9.23
N GLN A 178 -2.44 12.67 9.55
CA GLN A 178 -1.86 13.68 8.67
C GLN A 178 -0.81 13.09 7.71
N VAL A 179 -0.31 11.87 7.98
CA VAL A 179 0.60 11.16 7.07
C VAL A 179 -0.11 10.74 5.79
N LEU A 180 -1.35 10.24 5.87
CA LEU A 180 -2.13 9.82 4.71
C LEU A 180 -2.15 10.86 3.57
N PRO A 181 -2.61 12.11 3.78
CA PRO A 181 -2.64 13.09 2.70
C PRO A 181 -1.24 13.43 2.18
N ILE A 182 -0.21 13.45 3.03
CA ILE A 182 1.17 13.69 2.58
C ILE A 182 1.65 12.56 1.66
N SER A 183 1.44 11.30 2.06
CA SER A 183 1.83 10.11 1.28
C SER A 183 1.14 10.10 -0.09
N LEU A 184 -0.09 10.62 -0.19
CA LEU A 184 -0.80 10.75 -1.46
C LEU A 184 -0.30 11.95 -2.29
N LEU A 185 -0.19 13.13 -1.67
CA LEU A 185 0.09 14.40 -2.36
C LEU A 185 1.51 14.50 -2.91
N VAL A 186 2.48 13.82 -2.29
CA VAL A 186 3.86 13.81 -2.80
C VAL A 186 3.95 13.17 -4.19
N PHE A 187 2.99 12.32 -4.56
CA PHE A 187 2.84 11.72 -5.88
C PHE A 187 1.74 12.35 -6.73
N GLN A 188 1.19 13.50 -6.34
CA GLN A 188 0.26 14.22 -7.19
C GLN A 188 0.90 14.45 -8.57
N ASP A 189 0.14 14.17 -9.64
CA ASP A 189 0.61 14.24 -11.02
C ASP A 189 1.79 13.30 -11.32
N LEU A 190 2.04 12.28 -10.50
CA LEU A 190 3.08 11.27 -10.72
C LEU A 190 2.53 9.84 -10.71
N ILE A 191 1.19 9.69 -10.64
CA ILE A 191 0.49 8.41 -10.72
C ILE A 191 0.08 8.09 -12.15
N TYR A 192 0.32 6.85 -12.57
CA TYR A 192 -0.27 6.23 -13.75
C TYR A 192 -1.40 5.27 -13.29
N PRO A 193 -2.64 5.46 -13.76
CA PRO A 193 -3.75 4.57 -13.39
C PRO A 193 -3.57 3.20 -14.04
N LEU A 194 -3.44 2.16 -13.21
CA LEU A 194 -3.54 0.78 -13.68
C LEU A 194 -5.00 0.45 -13.99
N GLU A 195 -5.22 -0.42 -14.98
CA GLU A 195 -6.55 -0.98 -15.24
C GLU A 195 -7.06 -1.79 -14.04
N ASP A 196 -8.36 -1.73 -13.78
CA ASP A 196 -9.03 -2.46 -12.68
C ASP A 196 -8.83 -3.98 -12.74
N SER A 197 -8.45 -4.50 -13.91
CA SER A 197 -8.11 -5.91 -14.12
C SER A 197 -6.80 -6.33 -13.42
N TRP A 198 -5.99 -5.39 -12.96
CA TRP A 198 -4.73 -5.69 -12.26
C TRP A 198 -4.96 -6.06 -10.80
N VAL A 199 -5.84 -5.36 -10.09
CA VAL A 199 -6.02 -5.53 -8.65
C VAL A 199 -7.48 -5.46 -8.29
N GLN A 200 -8.00 -6.50 -7.65
CA GLN A 200 -9.24 -6.41 -6.88
C GLN A 200 -8.91 -6.02 -5.44
N SER A 201 -9.28 -4.81 -5.04
CA SER A 201 -9.21 -4.37 -3.64
C SER A 201 -10.52 -4.66 -2.91
N GLY A 202 -10.52 -4.55 -1.59
CA GLY A 202 -11.72 -4.62 -0.76
C GLY A 202 -11.93 -5.93 -0.03
N LEU A 203 -11.11 -6.96 -0.27
CA LEU A 203 -11.36 -8.29 0.34
C LEU A 203 -11.19 -8.29 1.87
N GLY A 204 -10.57 -7.26 2.45
CA GLY A 204 -10.43 -7.06 3.89
C GLY A 204 -11.53 -6.19 4.53
N HIS A 205 -12.57 -5.76 3.81
CA HIS A 205 -13.63 -4.94 4.40
C HIS A 205 -14.97 -4.88 3.63
N ASP A 206 -14.98 -5.14 2.32
CA ASP A 206 -16.15 -5.03 1.46
C ASP A 206 -16.79 -6.41 1.22
N TYR A 207 -18.01 -6.62 1.73
CA TYR A 207 -18.78 -7.84 1.52
C TYR A 207 -19.41 -7.96 0.10
N GLY A 208 -19.33 -6.89 -0.70
CA GLY A 208 -19.96 -6.77 -2.02
C GLY A 208 -19.09 -7.21 -3.20
N VAL A 209 -17.83 -7.59 -2.98
CA VAL A 209 -16.91 -7.96 -4.07
C VAL A 209 -17.43 -9.20 -4.79
N SER A 210 -17.64 -9.08 -6.11
CA SER A 210 -18.23 -10.14 -6.92
C SER A 210 -17.21 -11.23 -7.25
N ARG A 211 -17.69 -12.48 -7.39
CA ARG A 211 -16.86 -13.60 -7.85
C ARG A 211 -16.30 -13.40 -9.27
N ILE A 212 -16.98 -12.59 -10.09
CA ILE A 212 -16.55 -12.29 -11.45
C ILE A 212 -15.30 -11.41 -11.41
N ASP A 213 -15.33 -10.36 -10.60
CA ASP A 213 -14.21 -9.42 -10.46
C ASP A 213 -13.00 -10.12 -9.83
N ILE A 214 -13.22 -10.92 -8.78
CA ILE A 214 -12.18 -11.75 -8.17
C ILE A 214 -11.48 -12.65 -9.22
N LYS A 215 -12.23 -13.33 -10.09
CA LYS A 215 -11.64 -14.18 -11.14
C LYS A 215 -10.96 -13.38 -12.24
N LYS A 216 -11.44 -12.17 -12.53
CA LYS A 216 -10.91 -11.32 -13.59
C LYS A 216 -9.61 -10.65 -13.17
N SER A 217 -9.41 -10.34 -11.90
CA SER A 217 -8.24 -9.57 -11.46
C SER A 217 -6.95 -10.40 -11.38
N ALA A 218 -5.82 -9.78 -11.71
CA ALA A 218 -4.50 -10.41 -11.65
C ALA A 218 -4.04 -10.61 -10.20
N THR A 219 -4.38 -9.68 -9.32
CA THR A 219 -4.13 -9.78 -7.87
C THR A 219 -5.39 -9.52 -7.06
N LEU A 220 -5.42 -10.07 -5.85
CA LEU A 220 -6.47 -9.85 -4.85
C LEU A 220 -5.82 -9.23 -3.62
N HIS A 221 -6.29 -8.06 -3.22
CA HIS A 221 -5.75 -7.32 -2.08
C HIS A 221 -6.75 -7.38 -0.91
N TYR A 222 -6.28 -7.87 0.24
CA TYR A 222 -7.05 -7.96 1.47
C TYR A 222 -6.92 -6.67 2.32
N ASN A 223 -6.87 -5.52 1.67
CA ASN A 223 -6.81 -4.23 2.35
C ASN A 223 -8.04 -4.01 3.24
N GLY A 224 -7.78 -3.52 4.45
CA GLY A 224 -8.75 -3.42 5.53
C GLY A 224 -8.52 -4.43 6.65
N VAL A 225 -9.34 -4.34 7.69
CA VAL A 225 -9.09 -5.01 8.97
C VAL A 225 -9.48 -6.48 9.02
N MET A 226 -10.32 -6.96 8.10
CA MET A 226 -10.85 -8.33 8.07
C MET A 226 -9.90 -9.26 7.30
N LYS A 227 -8.67 -9.40 7.79
CA LYS A 227 -7.62 -10.21 7.17
C LYS A 227 -8.02 -11.69 7.08
N PRO A 228 -7.62 -12.41 6.03
CA PRO A 228 -8.10 -13.77 5.76
C PRO A 228 -7.58 -14.82 6.76
N TRP A 229 -6.49 -14.54 7.48
CA TRP A 229 -5.96 -15.38 8.57
C TRP A 229 -6.64 -15.12 9.93
N LEU A 230 -7.53 -14.13 10.03
CA LEU A 230 -8.27 -13.85 11.25
C LEU A 230 -9.64 -14.55 11.22
N ASP A 231 -10.17 -14.88 12.39
CA ASP A 231 -11.53 -15.42 12.52
C ASP A 231 -12.59 -14.49 11.93
N LEU A 232 -12.39 -13.18 12.11
CA LEU A 232 -13.26 -12.11 11.60
C LEU A 232 -13.05 -11.81 10.10
N GLY A 233 -12.15 -12.53 9.41
CA GLY A 233 -12.00 -12.42 7.97
C GLY A 233 -13.28 -12.77 7.21
N ILE A 234 -13.56 -12.09 6.11
CA ILE A 234 -14.79 -12.32 5.32
C ILE A 234 -14.76 -13.74 4.76
N HIS A 235 -15.66 -14.59 5.25
CA HIS A 235 -15.67 -16.03 4.99
C HIS A 235 -15.57 -16.38 3.49
N ASP A 236 -16.35 -15.69 2.65
CA ASP A 236 -16.42 -15.90 1.20
C ASP A 236 -15.10 -15.66 0.46
N TYR A 237 -14.16 -14.93 1.06
CA TYR A 237 -12.87 -14.61 0.47
C TYR A 237 -11.71 -15.39 1.10
N LYS A 238 -11.91 -16.08 2.23
CA LYS A 238 -10.84 -16.83 2.91
C LYS A 238 -10.32 -17.98 2.04
N ASP A 239 -11.16 -18.59 1.22
CA ASP A 239 -10.78 -19.78 0.42
C ASP A 239 -9.68 -19.47 -0.62
N TYR A 240 -9.66 -18.24 -1.15
CA TYR A 240 -8.60 -17.81 -2.08
C TYR A 240 -7.23 -17.71 -1.39
N TRP A 241 -7.21 -17.32 -0.11
CA TRP A 241 -5.98 -17.27 0.71
C TRP A 241 -5.55 -18.67 1.15
N ARG A 242 -6.48 -19.48 1.66
CA ARG A 242 -6.20 -20.82 2.19
C ARG A 242 -5.52 -21.74 1.18
N LYS A 243 -5.78 -21.55 -0.12
CA LYS A 243 -5.10 -22.28 -1.21
C LYS A 243 -3.58 -22.20 -1.15
N TYR A 244 -3.02 -21.11 -0.62
CA TYR A 244 -1.57 -20.86 -0.57
C TYR A 244 -0.97 -21.08 0.82
N MET A 245 -1.78 -21.49 1.80
CA MET A 245 -1.26 -21.83 3.13
C MET A 245 -0.57 -23.18 3.08
N THR A 246 0.66 -23.24 3.59
CA THR A 246 1.42 -24.49 3.73
C THR A 246 0.83 -25.34 4.85
N SER A 247 0.42 -26.57 4.51
CA SER A 247 -0.05 -27.56 5.48
C SER A 247 1.12 -28.20 6.23
N GLY A 248 0.93 -28.54 7.50
CA GLY A 248 1.93 -29.27 8.30
C GLY A 248 3.10 -28.43 8.84
N GLU A 249 3.08 -27.11 8.67
CA GLU A 249 4.04 -26.22 9.33
C GLU A 249 3.69 -26.06 10.81
N ILE A 250 4.71 -26.22 11.69
CA ILE A 250 4.52 -26.18 13.15
C ILE A 250 3.96 -24.83 13.60
N PHE A 251 4.43 -23.74 12.98
CA PHE A 251 3.98 -22.38 13.29
C PHE A 251 2.51 -22.16 12.91
N MET A 252 2.05 -22.74 11.80
CA MET A 252 0.64 -22.65 11.39
C MET A 252 -0.25 -23.47 12.33
N THR A 253 0.23 -24.64 12.74
CA THR A 253 -0.45 -25.53 13.69
C THR A 253 -0.59 -24.89 15.07
N GLU A 254 0.47 -24.25 15.58
CA GLU A 254 0.45 -23.54 16.87
C GLU A 254 -0.46 -22.31 16.86
N CYS A 255 -0.68 -21.69 15.69
CA CYS A 255 -1.60 -20.58 15.51
C CYS A 255 -3.07 -21.01 15.26
N ASN A 256 -3.40 -22.31 15.36
CA ASN A 256 -4.72 -22.86 15.02
C ASN A 256 -5.18 -22.53 13.59
N ILE A 257 -4.23 -22.38 12.65
CA ILE A 257 -4.51 -22.16 11.24
C ILE A 257 -4.52 -23.54 10.57
N HIS A 258 -5.72 -24.02 10.22
CA HIS A 258 -5.96 -25.32 9.58
C HIS A 258 -6.33 -25.19 8.10
#